data_AF-A0A357KPA1-F1
#
_entry.id   AF-A0A357KPA1-F1
#
_cell.length_a   1.000
_cell.length_b   1.000
_cell.length_c   1.000
_cell.angle_alpha   90.00
_cell.angle_beta   90.00
_cell.angle_gamma   90.00
#
_symmetry.space_group_name_H-M   'P 1'
#
loop_
_entity.id
_entity.type
_entity.pdbx_description
1 polymer ?
#
loop_
_entity_poly.entity_id
_entity_poly.type
_entity_poly.pdbx_seq_one_letter_code
_entity_poly.pdbx_strand_id
1 'polypeptide(L)'
;MTLEIRNFLLHATGADSARKIETIQSLWSGYGSIDRYDLRGAEQPSIVVKHVCPPDKKHHPRGWNTDRSHQRKLRSYRIESHWYEHWAKQCSDDCRIPVCFALEKNADEVFMALEDLDCNGFPARKSRASVGEMHSCLNWLAHFHAIFMGVKPEGLWKVGTYWHLRTRPDEL
;
A
#
# COMPACT_ATOMS: atom_id res chain seq x y z
N MET A 1 -4.20 14.32 13.20
CA MET A 1 -3.10 13.35 13.03
C MET A 1 -2.75 12.82 14.40
N THR A 2 -2.60 11.50 14.56
CA THR A 2 -2.16 10.91 15.84
C THR A 2 -0.70 11.23 16.10
N LEU A 3 -0.25 11.15 17.36
CA LEU A 3 1.15 11.40 17.70
C LEU A 3 2.09 10.38 17.04
N GLU A 4 1.64 9.13 16.92
CA GLU A 4 2.38 8.03 16.27
C GLU A 4 2.63 8.31 14.79
N ILE A 5 1.59 8.63 14.00
CA ILE A 5 1.73 8.96 12.58
C ILE A 5 2.64 10.17 12.39
N ARG A 6 2.51 11.17 13.28
CA ARG A 6 3.38 12.34 13.24
C ARG A 6 4.84 11.93 13.41
N ASN A 7 5.16 11.21 14.48
CA ASN A 7 6.53 10.82 14.80
C ASN A 7 7.13 9.94 13.69
N PHE A 8 6.36 8.96 13.21
CA PHE A 8 6.72 8.12 12.08
C PHE A 8 7.08 8.97 10.85
N LEU A 9 6.21 9.91 10.46
CA LEU A 9 6.44 10.77 9.30
C LEU A 9 7.67 11.66 9.43
N LEU A 10 7.84 12.34 10.57
CA LEU A 10 8.98 13.23 10.77
C LEU A 10 10.29 12.44 10.78
N HIS A 11 10.30 11.24 11.38
CA HIS A 11 11.48 10.36 11.37
C HIS A 11 11.78 9.83 9.96
N ALA A 12 10.76 9.38 9.23
CA ALA A 12 10.87 8.81 7.90
C ALA A 12 11.37 9.81 6.84
N THR A 13 11.05 11.09 7.01
CA THR A 13 11.23 12.10 5.96
C THR A 13 12.22 13.21 6.31
N GLY A 14 12.58 13.33 7.60
CA GLY A 14 13.35 14.47 8.10
C GLY A 14 12.58 15.80 8.11
N ALA A 15 11.26 15.77 7.87
CA ALA A 15 10.43 16.98 7.90
C ALA A 15 10.40 17.64 9.30
N ASP A 16 10.30 18.96 9.33
CA ASP A 16 10.03 19.74 10.55
C ASP A 16 8.57 19.56 11.00
N SER A 17 7.66 19.47 10.03
CA SER A 17 6.24 19.28 10.29
C SER A 17 5.52 18.56 9.16
N ALA A 18 4.43 17.89 9.51
CA ALA A 18 3.53 17.20 8.60
C ALA A 18 2.08 17.59 8.89
N ARG A 19 1.28 17.81 7.86
CA ARG A 19 -0.16 18.12 7.99
C ARG A 19 -0.97 17.26 7.04
N LYS A 20 -1.94 16.51 7.58
CA LYS A 20 -2.89 15.75 6.77
C LYS A 20 -3.69 16.70 5.88
N ILE A 21 -3.70 16.42 4.58
CA ILE A 21 -4.45 17.17 3.57
C ILE A 21 -5.80 16.50 3.33
N GLU A 22 -5.79 15.18 3.10
CA GLU A 22 -6.99 14.42 2.81
C GLU A 22 -6.83 12.93 3.16
N THR A 23 -7.97 12.24 3.21
CA THR A 23 -8.03 10.77 3.14
C THR A 23 -8.28 10.41 1.68
N ILE A 24 -7.31 9.77 1.03
CA ILE A 24 -7.45 9.30 -0.35
C ILE A 24 -8.43 8.12 -0.41
N GLN A 25 -8.29 7.17 0.53
CA GLN A 25 -9.10 5.96 0.54
C GLN A 25 -9.14 5.33 1.93
N SER A 26 -10.34 4.99 2.41
CA SER A 26 -10.49 4.14 3.60
C SER A 26 -10.19 2.68 3.27
N LEU A 27 -9.46 1.97 4.14
CA LEU A 27 -9.23 0.55 3.99
C LEU A 27 -10.47 -0.27 4.36
N TRP A 28 -10.56 -1.45 3.77
CA TRP A 28 -11.74 -2.32 3.88
C TRP A 28 -12.03 -2.67 5.34
N SER A 29 -13.31 -2.72 5.70
CA SER A 29 -13.77 -3.11 7.04
C SER A 29 -13.17 -2.28 8.19
N GLY A 30 -12.80 -1.03 7.93
CA GLY A 30 -12.28 -0.12 8.96
C GLY A 30 -10.84 -0.42 9.39
N TYR A 31 -10.02 -1.03 8.52
CA TYR A 31 -8.62 -1.38 8.82
C TYR A 31 -7.65 -0.19 8.73
N GLY A 32 -8.14 1.04 8.76
CA GLY A 32 -7.32 2.25 8.60
C GLY A 32 -7.55 2.95 7.26
N SER A 33 -6.53 3.64 6.75
CA SER A 33 -6.65 4.57 5.63
C SER A 33 -5.37 4.73 4.81
N ILE A 34 -5.55 5.28 3.61
CA ILE A 34 -4.50 5.87 2.78
C ILE A 34 -4.75 7.38 2.80
N ASP A 35 -3.78 8.12 3.31
CA ASP A 35 -3.90 9.54 3.63
C ASP A 35 -2.76 10.33 2.99
N ARG A 36 -3.04 11.55 2.55
CA ARG A 36 -2.02 12.46 2.01
C ARG A 36 -1.61 13.49 3.05
N TYR A 37 -0.31 13.77 3.13
CA TYR A 37 0.27 14.75 4.04
C TYR A 37 1.16 15.75 3.29
N ASP A 38 0.98 17.04 3.56
CA ASP A 38 1.94 18.10 3.20
C ASP A 38 3.08 18.08 4.21
N LEU A 39 4.32 18.17 3.72
CA LEU A 39 5.54 18.17 4.52
C LEU A 39 6.22 19.54 4.44
N ARG A 40 6.83 19.98 5.55
CA ARG A 40 7.69 21.17 5.61
C ARG A 40 9.08 20.77 6.08
N GLY A 41 10.11 21.32 5.45
CA GLY A 41 11.51 21.01 5.79
C GLY A 41 12.01 19.67 5.28
N ALA A 42 11.24 18.95 4.45
CA ALA A 42 11.66 17.71 3.79
C ALA A 42 11.95 17.92 2.30
N GLU A 43 12.71 17.00 1.71
CA GLU A 43 13.00 16.96 0.28
C GLU A 43 11.71 16.83 -0.55
N GLN A 44 10.80 15.96 -0.10
CA GLN A 44 9.50 15.77 -0.73
C GLN A 44 8.47 16.72 -0.09
N PRO A 45 7.71 17.51 -0.87
CA PRO A 45 6.71 18.43 -0.33
C PRO A 45 5.43 17.71 0.11
N SER A 46 5.20 16.48 -0.37
CA SER A 46 4.02 15.68 -0.06
C SER A 46 4.37 14.20 0.06
N ILE A 47 3.62 13.49 0.90
CA ILE A 47 3.78 12.05 1.11
C ILE A 47 2.42 11.37 1.32
N VAL A 48 2.32 10.13 0.89
CA VAL A 48 1.16 9.28 1.12
C VAL A 48 1.47 8.30 2.24
N VAL A 49 0.65 8.27 3.29
CA VAL A 49 0.75 7.27 4.35
C VAL A 49 -0.36 6.26 4.19
N LYS A 50 0.01 5.00 4.08
CA LYS A 50 -0.91 3.88 4.29
C LYS A 50 -0.78 3.41 5.73
N HIS A 51 -1.83 3.61 6.50
CA HIS A 51 -1.94 3.17 7.88
C HIS A 51 -2.92 2.00 7.94
N VAL A 52 -2.40 0.82 8.27
CA VAL A 52 -3.19 -0.37 8.55
C VAL A 52 -3.32 -0.51 10.06
N CYS A 53 -4.52 -0.32 10.58
CA CYS A 53 -4.87 -0.51 11.98
C CYS A 53 -6.11 -1.41 12.07
N PRO A 54 -5.94 -2.74 12.20
CA PRO A 54 -7.05 -3.66 12.34
C PRO A 54 -7.90 -3.32 13.58
N PRO A 55 -9.24 -3.34 13.48
CA PRO A 55 -10.10 -3.08 14.63
C PRO A 55 -9.96 -4.20 15.67
N ASP A 56 -10.05 -3.85 16.96
CA ASP A 56 -10.07 -4.83 18.05
C ASP A 56 -11.16 -5.88 17.83
N LYS A 57 -10.78 -7.17 17.94
CA LYS A 57 -11.66 -8.33 17.72
C LYS A 57 -12.95 -8.30 18.57
N LYS A 58 -13.03 -7.46 19.60
CA LYS A 58 -14.11 -7.45 20.61
C LYS A 58 -15.42 -6.80 20.16
N HIS A 59 -15.46 -6.03 19.06
CA HIS A 59 -16.67 -5.28 18.69
C HIS A 59 -17.01 -5.37 17.19
N HIS A 60 -17.46 -6.53 16.71
CA HIS A 60 -18.17 -6.58 15.43
C HIS A 60 -19.65 -6.97 15.64
N PRO A 61 -20.60 -6.00 15.63
CA PRO A 61 -22.00 -6.23 15.97
C PRO A 61 -22.80 -7.09 14.96
N ARG A 62 -22.16 -7.57 13.87
CA ARG A 62 -22.84 -8.27 12.76
C ARG A 62 -22.16 -9.57 12.31
N GLY A 63 -21.09 -10.04 12.96
CA GLY A 63 -20.47 -11.34 12.63
C GLY A 63 -19.87 -11.52 11.22
N TRP A 64 -19.83 -10.48 10.38
CA TRP A 64 -19.35 -10.53 8.99
C TRP A 64 -17.82 -10.65 8.83
N ASN A 65 -17.06 -10.55 9.91
CA ASN A 65 -15.66 -10.99 9.94
C ASN A 65 -15.64 -12.38 10.57
N THR A 66 -15.75 -13.43 9.76
CA THR A 66 -15.20 -14.73 10.18
C THR A 66 -13.73 -14.52 10.50
N ASP A 67 -13.17 -15.25 11.48
CA ASP A 67 -11.74 -15.15 11.82
C ASP A 67 -10.89 -15.36 10.55
N ARG A 68 -11.37 -16.15 9.58
CA ARG A 68 -10.77 -16.33 8.24
C ARG A 68 -10.64 -15.05 7.42
N SER A 69 -11.70 -14.25 7.28
CA SER A 69 -11.65 -12.98 6.52
C SER A 69 -10.67 -11.99 7.16
N HIS A 70 -10.67 -11.92 8.49
CA HIS A 70 -9.71 -11.11 9.25
C HIS A 70 -8.26 -11.59 9.03
N GLN A 71 -7.98 -12.89 9.24
CA GLN A 71 -6.65 -13.46 9.00
C GLN A 71 -6.18 -13.27 7.55
N ARG A 72 -7.08 -13.35 6.57
CA ARG A 72 -6.75 -13.10 5.15
C ARG A 72 -6.33 -11.66 4.90
N LYS A 73 -7.04 -10.68 5.48
CA LYS A 73 -6.68 -9.25 5.38
C LYS A 73 -5.32 -9.00 6.02
N LEU A 74 -5.10 -9.47 7.25
CA LEU A 74 -3.80 -9.37 7.93
C LEU A 74 -2.67 -9.96 7.08
N ARG A 75 -2.88 -11.16 6.52
CA ARG A 75 -1.90 -11.79 5.63
C ARG A 75 -1.64 -10.95 4.37
N SER A 76 -2.66 -10.32 3.80
CA SER A 76 -2.49 -9.42 2.64
C SER A 76 -1.56 -8.25 2.98
N TYR A 77 -1.79 -7.58 4.11
CA TYR A 77 -0.96 -6.45 4.53
C TYR A 77 0.46 -6.88 4.89
N ARG A 78 0.63 -8.05 5.53
CA ARG A 78 1.96 -8.63 5.80
C ARG A 78 2.73 -8.89 4.50
N ILE A 79 2.06 -9.44 3.48
CA ILE A 79 2.69 -9.72 2.18
C ILE A 79 3.02 -8.44 1.42
N GLU A 80 2.14 -7.44 1.42
CA GLU A 80 2.43 -6.14 0.82
C GLU A 80 3.62 -5.46 1.49
N SER A 81 3.66 -5.48 2.82
CA SER A 81 4.78 -4.92 3.60
C SER A 81 6.09 -5.62 3.26
N HIS A 82 6.07 -6.95 3.20
CA HIS A 82 7.22 -7.75 2.81
C HIS A 82 7.67 -7.46 1.36
N TRP A 83 6.72 -7.23 0.46
CA TRP A 83 7.02 -6.86 -0.93
C TRP A 83 7.74 -5.51 -1.01
N TYR A 84 7.26 -4.47 -0.31
CA TYR A 84 7.95 -3.18 -0.30
C TYR A 84 9.33 -3.25 0.34
N GLU A 85 9.49 -4.05 1.40
CA GLU A 85 10.74 -4.19 2.13
C GLU A 85 11.83 -4.93 1.34
N HIS A 86 11.47 -5.97 0.59
CA HIS A 86 12.44 -6.90 -0.01
C HIS A 86 12.41 -6.99 -1.54
N TRP A 87 11.32 -6.61 -2.19
CA TRP A 87 11.08 -6.88 -3.61
C TRP A 87 10.96 -5.61 -4.45
N ALA A 88 10.31 -4.57 -3.93
CA ALA A 88 10.02 -3.32 -4.65
C ALA A 88 11.24 -2.66 -5.29
N LYS A 89 12.42 -2.75 -4.65
CA LYS A 89 13.68 -2.17 -5.14
C LYS A 89 14.20 -2.80 -6.45
N GLN A 90 13.65 -3.94 -6.86
CA GLN A 90 14.00 -4.58 -8.14
C GLN A 90 13.25 -3.96 -9.33
N CYS A 91 12.17 -3.23 -9.09
CA CYS A 91 11.44 -2.52 -10.15
C CYS A 91 12.32 -1.41 -10.75
N SER A 92 12.35 -1.32 -12.08
CA SER A 92 13.01 -0.25 -12.82
C SER A 92 12.04 0.91 -13.13
N ASP A 93 12.55 1.97 -13.76
CA ASP A 93 11.73 3.07 -14.26
C ASP A 93 10.69 2.63 -15.29
N ASP A 94 10.93 1.53 -16.03
CA ASP A 94 9.98 0.97 -16.99
C ASP A 94 8.74 0.34 -16.34
N CYS A 95 8.85 -0.04 -15.06
CA CYS A 95 7.73 -0.50 -14.25
C CYS A 95 7.68 0.24 -12.91
N ARG A 96 7.75 1.58 -12.98
CA ARG A 96 7.79 2.44 -11.81
C ARG A 96 6.64 2.15 -10.83
N ILE A 97 6.99 2.12 -9.56
CA ILE A 97 6.08 1.99 -8.42
C ILE A 97 6.37 3.16 -7.45
N PRO A 98 5.44 3.50 -6.55
CA PRO A 98 5.74 4.47 -5.50
C PRO A 98 6.95 4.02 -4.67
N VAL A 99 7.91 4.91 -4.46
CA VAL A 99 9.00 4.65 -3.51
C VAL A 99 8.42 4.49 -2.10
N CYS A 100 8.84 3.46 -1.37
CA CYS A 100 8.56 3.34 0.06
C CYS A 100 9.72 3.91 0.86
N PHE A 101 9.52 5.07 1.46
CA PHE A 101 10.54 5.79 2.23
C PHE A 101 10.75 5.16 3.61
N ALA A 102 9.67 4.72 4.24
CA ALA A 102 9.72 4.06 5.53
C ALA A 102 8.57 3.08 5.69
N LEU A 103 8.83 2.05 6.49
CA LEU A 103 7.89 1.03 6.83
C LEU A 103 8.09 0.63 8.29
N GLU A 104 7.05 0.79 9.11
CA GLU A 104 7.03 0.37 10.51
C GLU A 104 5.93 -0.66 10.72
N LYS A 105 6.23 -1.70 11.49
CA LYS A 105 5.29 -2.77 11.85
C LYS A 105 5.27 -2.92 13.36
N ASN A 106 4.09 -2.83 13.96
CA ASN A 106 3.90 -3.14 15.38
C ASN A 106 2.75 -4.14 15.53
N ALA A 107 3.08 -5.40 15.81
CA ALA A 107 2.14 -6.52 15.81
C ALA A 107 1.36 -6.61 14.48
N ASP A 108 0.08 -6.23 14.49
CA ASP A 108 -0.81 -6.23 13.30
C ASP A 108 -1.04 -4.83 12.71
N GLU A 109 -0.46 -3.80 13.33
CA GLU A 109 -0.45 -2.43 12.83
C GLU A 109 0.73 -2.20 11.89
N VAL A 110 0.48 -1.50 10.78
CA VAL A 110 1.50 -1.17 9.79
C VAL A 110 1.38 0.29 9.38
N PHE A 111 2.51 0.99 9.38
CA PHE A 111 2.67 2.30 8.74
C PHE A 111 3.60 2.16 7.54
N MET A 112 3.15 2.67 6.40
CA MET A 112 3.97 2.78 5.19
C MET A 112 3.95 4.21 4.67
N ALA A 113 5.13 4.82 4.60
CA ALA A 113 5.33 6.14 4.00
C ALA A 113 5.75 5.94 2.54
N LEU A 114 4.88 6.37 1.62
CA LEU A 114 4.99 6.15 0.18
C LEU A 114 5.09 7.48 -0.56
N GLU A 115 5.81 7.46 -1.68
CA GLU A 115 5.84 8.54 -2.66
C GLU A 115 4.44 8.97 -3.07
N ASP A 116 4.20 10.28 -3.02
CA ASP A 116 3.00 10.88 -3.61
C ASP A 116 3.20 11.04 -5.11
N LEU A 117 2.62 10.11 -5.88
CA LEU A 117 2.73 10.11 -7.34
C LEU A 117 2.13 11.37 -7.99
N ASP A 118 1.18 12.06 -7.35
CA ASP A 118 0.63 13.28 -7.95
C ASP A 118 1.65 14.42 -7.97
N CYS A 119 2.42 14.56 -6.89
CA CYS A 119 3.52 15.52 -6.81
C CYS A 119 4.72 15.09 -7.67
N ASN A 120 4.78 13.82 -8.07
CA ASN A 120 5.86 13.23 -8.86
C ASN A 120 5.45 12.95 -10.31
N GLY A 121 4.55 13.76 -10.87
CA GLY A 121 4.26 13.77 -12.32
C GLY A 121 3.08 12.93 -12.78
N PHE A 122 2.34 12.30 -11.86
CA PHE A 122 1.16 11.47 -12.17
C PHE A 122 -0.16 11.98 -11.52
N PRO A 123 -0.54 13.27 -11.62
CA PRO A 123 -1.72 13.81 -10.94
C PRO A 123 -3.06 13.39 -11.58
N ALA A 124 -3.04 12.84 -12.80
CA ALA A 124 -4.26 12.58 -13.55
C ALA A 124 -5.03 11.37 -13.00
N ARG A 125 -6.37 11.44 -13.04
CA ARG A 125 -7.28 10.32 -12.80
C ARG A 125 -8.20 10.16 -14.01
N LYS A 126 -7.98 9.10 -14.80
CA LYS A 126 -8.71 8.85 -16.04
C LYS A 126 -9.79 7.80 -15.82
N SER A 127 -11.01 8.10 -16.26
CA SER A 127 -12.13 7.14 -16.29
C SER A 127 -12.22 6.36 -17.61
N ARG A 128 -11.43 6.76 -18.62
CA ARG A 128 -11.28 6.10 -19.92
C ARG A 128 -9.83 6.19 -20.36
N ALA A 129 -9.32 5.11 -20.95
CA ALA A 129 -7.97 5.07 -21.50
C ALA A 129 -8.00 5.15 -23.03
N SER A 130 -7.08 5.92 -23.62
CA SER A 130 -6.79 5.84 -25.05
C SER A 130 -5.99 4.57 -25.39
N VAL A 131 -5.89 4.21 -26.68
CA VAL A 131 -5.07 3.08 -27.11
C VAL A 131 -3.60 3.26 -26.72
N GLY A 132 -3.05 4.47 -26.84
CA GLY A 132 -1.67 4.76 -26.42
C GLY A 132 -1.45 4.60 -24.91
N GLU A 133 -2.44 4.98 -24.10
CA GLU A 133 -2.40 4.78 -22.64
C GLU A 133 -2.52 3.30 -22.28
N MET A 134 -3.37 2.55 -22.98
CA MET A 134 -3.45 1.09 -22.82
C MET A 134 -2.12 0.41 -23.15
N HIS A 135 -1.44 0.81 -24.22
CA HIS A 135 -0.10 0.31 -24.54
C HIS A 135 0.92 0.67 -23.44
N SER A 136 0.84 1.88 -22.86
CA SER A 136 1.71 2.27 -21.75
C SER A 136 1.50 1.37 -20.52
N CYS A 137 0.25 1.05 -20.17
CA CYS A 137 -0.07 0.10 -19.10
C CYS A 137 0.43 -1.32 -19.41
N LEU A 138 0.28 -1.77 -20.66
CA LEU A 138 0.76 -3.10 -21.08
C LEU A 138 2.28 -3.20 -21.05
N ASN A 139 2.99 -2.16 -21.44
CA ASN A 139 4.45 -2.09 -21.33
C ASN A 139 4.87 -2.19 -19.86
N TRP A 140 4.25 -1.39 -18.98
CA TRP A 140 4.51 -1.47 -17.53
C TRP A 140 4.32 -2.89 -17.00
N LEU A 141 3.20 -3.56 -17.37
CA LEU A 141 2.90 -4.93 -16.96
C LEU A 141 3.92 -5.94 -17.50
N ALA A 142 4.35 -5.77 -18.76
CA ALA A 142 5.33 -6.64 -19.38
C ALA A 142 6.70 -6.53 -18.69
N HIS A 143 7.17 -5.31 -18.42
CA HIS A 143 8.42 -5.07 -17.69
C HIS A 143 8.34 -5.64 -16.27
N PHE A 144 7.24 -5.38 -15.55
CA PHE A 144 7.03 -5.92 -14.21
C PHE A 144 7.08 -7.46 -14.21
N HIS A 145 6.37 -8.12 -15.13
CA HIS A 145 6.39 -9.57 -15.22
C HIS A 145 7.75 -10.12 -15.63
N ALA A 146 8.47 -9.46 -16.55
CA ALA A 146 9.78 -9.89 -16.99
C ALA A 146 10.79 -9.92 -15.83
N ILE A 147 10.75 -8.94 -14.92
CA ILE A 147 11.63 -8.88 -13.74
C ILE A 147 11.41 -10.09 -12.83
N PHE A 148 10.16 -10.50 -12.61
CA PHE A 148 9.82 -11.55 -11.63
C PHE A 148 9.54 -12.92 -12.26
N MET A 149 9.67 -13.06 -13.59
CA MET A 149 9.41 -14.32 -14.29
C MET A 149 10.43 -15.39 -13.88
N GLY A 150 9.93 -16.54 -13.41
CA GLY A 150 10.79 -17.64 -12.96
C GLY A 150 11.45 -17.40 -11.60
N VAL A 151 11.20 -16.26 -10.95
CA VAL A 151 11.73 -15.96 -9.62
C VAL A 151 10.85 -16.58 -8.54
N LYS A 152 11.47 -17.25 -7.57
CA LYS A 152 10.75 -17.88 -6.46
C LYS A 152 10.26 -16.81 -5.46
N PRO A 153 8.94 -16.72 -5.18
CA PRO A 153 8.36 -15.61 -4.42
C PRO A 153 8.50 -15.80 -2.90
N GLU A 154 9.69 -15.63 -2.36
CA GLU A 154 9.97 -15.78 -0.93
C GLU A 154 9.26 -14.70 -0.09
N GLY A 155 8.59 -15.13 0.98
CA GLY A 155 7.78 -14.27 1.85
C GLY A 155 6.50 -13.70 1.22
N LEU A 156 6.18 -14.07 -0.02
CA LEU A 156 4.96 -13.66 -0.72
C LEU A 156 3.96 -14.83 -0.87
N TRP A 157 2.87 -14.60 -1.59
CA TRP A 157 1.94 -15.68 -1.96
C TRP A 157 2.62 -16.68 -2.89
N LYS A 158 2.56 -17.98 -2.55
CA LYS A 158 3.05 -19.04 -3.45
C LYS A 158 2.25 -19.13 -4.75
N VAL A 159 0.95 -18.90 -4.69
CA VAL A 159 0.02 -18.97 -5.83
C VAL A 159 -1.11 -17.96 -5.63
N GLY A 160 -1.42 -17.21 -6.68
CA GLY A 160 -2.51 -16.24 -6.71
C GLY A 160 -2.23 -15.01 -5.85
N THR A 161 -3.30 -14.36 -5.38
CA THR A 161 -3.25 -13.12 -4.60
C THR A 161 -4.35 -13.12 -3.53
N TYR A 162 -4.54 -12.00 -2.84
CA TYR A 162 -5.70 -11.76 -1.96
C TYR A 162 -7.05 -12.08 -2.62
N TRP A 163 -7.14 -11.97 -3.96
CA TRP A 163 -8.36 -12.23 -4.73
C TRP A 163 -8.51 -13.68 -5.22
N HIS A 164 -7.52 -14.54 -4.96
CA HIS A 164 -7.57 -15.93 -5.40
C HIS A 164 -8.74 -16.64 -4.71
N LEU A 165 -9.69 -17.17 -5.49
CA LEU A 165 -10.94 -17.79 -5.00
C LEU A 165 -10.71 -18.84 -3.91
N ARG A 166 -9.63 -19.63 -3.99
CA ARG A 166 -9.29 -20.61 -2.93
C ARG A 166 -8.99 -19.99 -1.57
N THR A 167 -8.70 -18.69 -1.53
CA THR A 167 -8.56 -17.91 -0.29
C THR A 167 -9.89 -17.31 0.19
N ARG A 168 -10.99 -17.48 -0.56
CA ARG A 168 -12.34 -16.96 -0.27
C ARG A 168 -13.41 -18.08 -0.19
N PRO A 169 -13.19 -19.16 0.58
CA PRO A 169 -14.13 -20.29 0.64
C PRO A 169 -15.50 -19.90 1.25
N ASP A 170 -15.54 -18.86 2.09
CA ASP A 170 -16.76 -18.36 2.72
C ASP A 170 -17.60 -17.47 1.77
N GLU A 171 -17.15 -17.29 0.52
CA GLU A 171 -17.81 -16.47 -0.51
C GLU A 171 -18.29 -17.32 -1.71
N LEU A 172 -18.34 -18.64 -1.51
CA LEU A 172 -18.91 -19.65 -2.40
C LEU A 172 -20.28 -20.10 -1.89
#